data_AF-A0A2N1S8L1-F1
#
_entry.id   AF-A0A2N1S8L1-F1
#
_cell.length_a   1.000
_cell.length_b   1.000
_cell.length_c   1.000
_cell.angle_alpha   90.00
_cell.angle_beta   90.00
_cell.angle_gamma   90.00
#
_symmetry.space_group_name_H-M   'P 1'
#
loop_
_entity.id
_entity.type
_entity.pdbx_description
1 polymer ?
#
loop_
_entity_poly.entity_id
_entity_poly.type
_entity_poly.pdbx_seq_one_letter_code
_entity_poly.pdbx_strand_id
1 'polypeptide(L)' 'MSDKHVQEQAIPLRFLTLNEVAKLLRRSTSWAYKQAESGKLPSVKLGGRLIFELEAIDDYIGRHRRSSTSTTKKEATRG' A
#
# COMPACT_ATOMS: atom_id res chain seq x y z
N MET A 1 33.99 11.28 17.88
CA MET A 1 33.29 11.93 16.75
C MET A 1 33.81 11.25 15.50
N SER A 2 32.95 10.88 14.54
CA SER A 2 33.14 9.91 13.42
C SER A 2 32.51 8.54 13.75
N ASP A 3 31.64 7.91 12.96
CA ASP A 3 31.11 8.17 11.62
C ASP A 3 29.68 7.60 11.60
N LYS A 4 28.68 8.43 11.27
CA LYS A 4 27.32 7.95 11.03
C LYS A 4 27.30 7.35 9.62
N HIS A 5 27.61 6.06 9.50
CA HIS A 5 27.25 5.30 8.31
C HIS A 5 25.72 5.19 8.28
N VAL A 6 25.07 6.16 7.63
CA VAL A 6 23.72 6.00 7.13
C VAL A 6 23.83 4.97 6.02
N GLN A 7 23.56 3.72 6.36
CA GLN A 7 23.42 2.67 5.37
C GLN A 7 22.16 3.04 4.58
N GLU A 8 22.37 3.63 3.41
CA GLU A 8 21.38 3.73 2.33
C GLU A 8 21.01 2.30 1.96
N GLN A 9 20.05 1.73 2.69
CA GLN A 9 19.52 0.41 2.39
C GLN A 9 18.72 0.60 1.12
N ALA A 10 19.35 0.36 -0.04
CA ALA A 10 18.63 0.22 -1.29
C ALA A 10 17.67 -0.97 -1.10
N ILE A 11 16.41 -0.67 -0.78
CA ILE A 11 15.36 -1.67 -0.70
C ILE A 11 15.28 -2.26 -2.11
N PRO A 12 15.56 -3.56 -2.31
CA PRO A 12 15.50 -4.13 -3.63
C PRO A 12 14.09 -3.91 -4.16
N LEU A 13 13.97 -3.20 -5.28
CA LEU A 13 12.70 -2.89 -5.94
C LEU A 13 12.00 -4.21 -6.27
N ARG A 14 11.15 -4.65 -5.36
CA ARG A 14 10.43 -5.91 -5.46
C ARG A 14 9.13 -5.64 -6.17
N PHE A 15 9.03 -6.13 -7.39
CA PHE A 15 7.82 -6.11 -8.17
C PHE A 15 6.97 -7.35 -7.87
N LEU A 16 5.67 -7.13 -7.72
CA LEU A 16 4.64 -8.12 -7.48
C LEU A 16 3.71 -8.19 -8.68
N THR A 17 3.23 -9.40 -8.96
CA THR A 17 2.12 -9.65 -9.88
C THR A 17 0.78 -9.36 -9.22
N LEU A 18 -0.27 -9.24 -10.03
CA LEU A 18 -1.65 -9.12 -9.56
C LEU A 18 -2.05 -10.21 -8.55
N ASN A 19 -1.60 -11.46 -8.77
CA ASN A 19 -1.91 -12.58 -7.89
C ASN A 19 -1.20 -12.44 -6.53
N GLU A 20 0.08 -12.04 -6.53
CA GLU A 20 0.84 -11.83 -5.30
C GLU A 20 0.25 -10.69 -4.48
N VAL A 21 -0.15 -9.58 -5.10
CA VAL A 21 -0.82 -8.49 -4.40
C VAL A 21 -2.19 -8.93 -3.84
N ALA A 22 -2.97 -9.70 -4.61
CA ALA A 22 -4.23 -10.23 -4.12
C ALA A 22 -4.05 -11.12 -2.88
N LYS A 23 -3.04 -12.00 -2.90
CA LYS A 23 -2.66 -12.83 -1.75
C LYS A 23 -2.19 -11.99 -0.56
N LEU A 24 -1.31 -11.02 -0.80
CA LEU A 24 -0.77 -10.12 0.23
C LEU A 24 -1.89 -9.35 0.95
N LEU A 25 -2.84 -8.79 0.18
CA LEU A 25 -3.97 -8.04 0.72
C LEU A 25 -5.13 -8.93 1.21
N ARG A 26 -5.00 -10.25 1.07
CA ARG A 26 -6.05 -11.24 1.36
C ARG A 26 -7.38 -10.91 0.68
N ARG A 27 -7.31 -10.54 -0.60
CA ARG A 27 -8.45 -10.23 -1.47
C ARG A 27 -8.46 -11.13 -2.70
N SER A 28 -9.58 -11.13 -3.43
CA SER A 28 -9.66 -11.84 -4.70
C SER A 28 -8.85 -11.10 -5.78
N THR A 29 -8.34 -11.85 -6.76
CA THR A 29 -7.65 -11.30 -7.93
C THR A 29 -8.53 -10.34 -8.73
N SER A 30 -9.83 -10.64 -8.85
CA SER A 30 -10.81 -9.76 -9.50
C SER A 30 -10.96 -8.42 -8.77
N TRP A 31 -10.97 -8.43 -7.43
CA TRP A 31 -10.99 -7.19 -6.65
C TRP A 31 -9.71 -6.38 -6.88
N ALA A 32 -8.54 -7.01 -6.81
CA ALA A 32 -7.25 -6.34 -7.01
C ALA A 32 -7.17 -5.73 -8.42
N TYR A 33 -7.67 -6.46 -9.43
CA TYR A 33 -7.71 -5.97 -10.81
C TYR A 33 -8.56 -4.71 -10.93
N LYS A 34 -9.79 -4.74 -10.40
CA LYS A 34 -10.70 -3.58 -10.42
C LYS A 34 -10.12 -2.38 -9.67
N GLN A 35 -9.42 -2.60 -8.56
CA GLN A 35 -8.78 -1.49 -7.83
C GLN A 35 -7.60 -0.89 -8.60
N ALA A 36 -6.80 -1.73 -9.28
CA ALA A 36 -5.71 -1.27 -10.12
C ALA A 36 -6.22 -0.50 -11.35
N GLU A 37 -7.24 -1.03 -12.03
CA GLU A 37 -7.87 -0.41 -13.19
C GLU A 37 -8.55 0.93 -12.83
N SER A 38 -9.14 1.03 -11.63
CA SER A 38 -9.70 2.29 -11.12
C SER A 38 -8.67 3.26 -10.54
N GLY A 39 -7.37 2.92 -10.58
CA GLY A 39 -6.28 3.75 -10.04
C GLY A 39 -6.24 3.85 -8.51
N LYS A 40 -7.06 3.08 -7.80
CA LYS A 40 -7.11 3.06 -6.32
C LYS A 40 -5.98 2.25 -5.72
N LEU A 41 -5.49 1.24 -6.44
CA LEU A 41 -4.35 0.43 -6.06
C LEU A 41 -3.14 0.80 -6.93
N PRO A 42 -1.99 1.17 -6.36
CA PRO A 42 -0.85 1.67 -7.13
C PRO A 42 -0.29 0.55 -8.01
N SER A 43 -0.27 0.76 -9.32
CA SER A 43 0.18 -0.24 -10.29
C SER A 43 0.76 0.41 -11.54
N VAL A 44 1.62 -0.32 -12.24
CA VAL A 44 2.20 0.06 -13.52
C VAL A 44 1.77 -0.96 -14.56
N LYS A 45 1.31 -0.48 -15.72
CA LYS A 45 0.97 -1.34 -16.86
C LYS A 45 2.21 -1.49 -17.75
N LEU A 46 2.76 -2.70 -17.83
CA LEU A 46 3.91 -3.01 -18.68
C LEU A 46 3.51 -4.03 -19.75
N GLY A 47 3.45 -3.58 -21.01
CA GLY A 47 3.02 -4.34 -22.19
C GLY A 47 1.53 -4.72 -22.17
N GLY A 48 1.13 -5.55 -21.21
CA GLY A 48 -0.25 -5.96 -20.98
C GLY A 48 -0.51 -6.51 -19.58
N ARG A 49 0.49 -6.47 -18.69
CA ARG A 49 0.38 -6.98 -17.32
C ARG A 49 0.42 -5.81 -16.33
N LEU A 50 -0.33 -5.97 -15.25
CA LEU A 50 -0.23 -5.09 -14.09
C LEU A 50 0.90 -5.58 -13.20
N ILE A 51 1.84 -4.69 -12.95
CA ILE A 51 2.96 -4.88 -12.04
C ILE A 51 2.80 -3.90 -10.87
N PHE A 52 3.12 -4.34 -9.68
CA PHE A 52 2.94 -3.59 -8.45
C PHE A 52 4.27 -3.51 -7.71
N GLU A 53 4.68 -2.32 -7.33
CA GLU A 53 5.87 -2.16 -6.49
C GLU A 53 5.51 -2.46 -5.03
N LEU A 54 6.30 -3.31 -4.37
CA LEU A 54 6.04 -3.70 -2.98
C LEU A 54 5.97 -2.48 -2.06
N GLU A 55 6.90 -1.53 -2.18
CA GLU A 55 6.95 -0.32 -1.37
C GLU A 55 5.69 0.53 -1.55
N ALA A 56 5.23 0.72 -2.80
CA ALA A 56 3.99 1.45 -3.07
C ALA A 56 2.75 0.76 -2.45
N ILE A 57 2.74 -0.58 -2.39
CA ILE A 57 1.68 -1.35 -1.74
C ILE A 57 1.76 -1.22 -0.21
N ASP A 58 2.95 -1.26 0.37
CA ASP A 58 3.16 -1.05 1.80
C ASP A 58 2.72 0.36 2.23
N ASP A 59 3.06 1.38 1.44
CA ASP A 59 2.61 2.76 1.63
C ASP A 59 1.09 2.90 1.51
N TYR A 60 0.49 2.20 0.54
CA TYR A 60 -0.95 2.12 0.41
C TYR A 60 -1.58 1.55 1.69
N ILE A 61 -1.07 0.45 2.23
CA ILE A 61 -1.55 -0.14 3.48
C ILE A 61 -1.37 0.84 4.65
N GLY A 62 -0.20 1.50 4.75
CA GLY A 62 0.09 2.48 5.80
C GLY A 62 -0.86 3.68 5.81
N ARG A 63 -1.25 4.19 4.64
CA ARG A 63 -2.27 5.25 4.52
C ARG A 63 -3.65 4.79 5.01
N HIS A 64 -4.04 3.56 4.71
CA HIS A 64 -5.35 3.03 5.12
C HIS A 64 -5.42 2.71 6.61
N ARG A 65 -4.31 2.32 7.26
CA ARG A 65 -4.26 2.14 8.73
C ARG A 65 -4.45 3.45 9.51
N ARG A 66 -3.94 4.57 9.00
CA ARG A 66 -4.08 5.87 9.68
C ARG A 66 -5.51 6.41 9.62
N SER A 67 -6.20 6.17 8.50
CA SER A 67 -7.60 6.59 8.31
C SER A 67 -8.57 5.96 9.31
N SER A 68 -8.27 4.77 9.84
CA SER A 68 -9.17 4.08 10.80
C SER A 68 -9.11 4.62 12.24
N THR A 69 -8.27 5.60 12.55
CA THR A 69 -8.09 6.11 13.93
C THR A 69 -8.77 7.46 14.22
N SER A 70 -9.50 8.06 13.27
CA SER A 70 -10.11 9.38 13.44
C SER A 70 -11.64 9.38 13.62
N THR A 71 -12.18 8.43 14.40
CA THR A 71 -13.59 8.50 14.83
C THR A 71 -13.73 7.99 16.27
N THR A 72 -13.62 8.90 17.23
CA THR A 72 -14.31 8.88 18.55
C THR A 72 -14.06 10.21 19.28
N LYS A 73 -14.53 11.31 18.70
CA LYS A 73 -14.98 12.48 19.48
C LYS A 73 -16.22 13.07 18.84
N LYS A 74 -17.35 12.41 19.06
CA LYS A 74 -18.67 13.04 19.07
C LYS A 74 -19.37 12.63 20.36
N GLU A 75 -19.89 13.64 21.08
CA GLU A 75 -20.83 13.58 22.22
C GLU A 75 -20.24 13.05 23.55
N ALA A 76 -20.51 13.60 24.74
CA ALA A 76 -21.51 14.55 25.22
C ALA A 76 -21.01 15.26 26.50
N THR A 77 -21.40 16.51 26.74
CA THR A 77 -21.87 17.01 28.06
C THR A 77 -22.64 18.31 27.81
N ARG A 78 -23.97 18.19 27.75
CA ARG A 78 -24.87 19.21 28.28
C ARG A 78 -24.79 19.09 29.81
N GLY A 79 -24.58 20.21 30.48
CA GLY A 79 -24.64 20.38 31.93
C GLY A 79 -24.71 21.86 32.21
#